data_AF-A0A535LE75-F1
#
_entry.id   AF-A0A535LE75-F1
#
_cell.length_a   1.000
_cell.length_b   1.000
_cell.length_c   1.000
_cell.angle_alpha   90.00
_cell.angle_beta   90.00
_cell.angle_gamma   90.00
#
_symmetry.space_group_name_H-M   'P 1'
#
loop_
_entity.id
_entity.type
_entity.pdbx_description
1 polymer ?
#
loop_
_entity_poly.entity_id
_entity_poly.type
_entity_poly.pdbx_seq_one_letter_code
_entity_poly.pdbx_strand_id
1 'polypeptide(L)'
;MQLSPHQTERFYRIWFALFHYVNEQRQLVPRLPDVPTEGSISPPDAFKLRNALWADDTLRERFIATNPAGLPAADLAVVESWRYRLAGTFFIVRHLKKFSVFLVDQPLEHAYGVLGLVSPIEEIVGPVLPLLVQAVLLPFEGQIIYDSLLQPYTVTFGANIRHRLNETYRTI
;
A
#
# COMPACT_ATOMS: atom_id res chain seq x y z
N MET A 1 -9.52 -1.61 -12.48
CA MET A 1 -8.24 -2.17 -11.99
C MET A 1 -8.09 -1.91 -10.50
N GLN A 2 -9.08 -2.34 -9.73
CA GLN A 2 -9.18 -2.09 -8.29
C GLN A 2 -9.89 -3.27 -7.64
N LEU A 3 -9.82 -3.36 -6.31
CA LEU A 3 -10.55 -4.34 -5.54
C LEU A 3 -12.08 -4.17 -5.69
N SER A 4 -12.82 -5.26 -5.50
CA SER A 4 -14.28 -5.18 -5.38
C SER A 4 -14.68 -4.42 -4.11
N PRO A 5 -15.90 -3.83 -4.03
CA PRO A 5 -16.34 -3.09 -2.85
C PRO A 5 -16.21 -3.88 -1.53
N HIS A 6 -16.56 -5.17 -1.53
CA HIS A 6 -16.43 -6.03 -0.36
C HIS A 6 -14.97 -6.24 0.06
N GLN A 7 -14.07 -6.42 -0.92
CA GLN A 7 -12.64 -6.55 -0.66
C GLN A 7 -12.04 -5.26 -0.09
N THR A 8 -12.45 -4.11 -0.63
CA THR A 8 -12.03 -2.79 -0.17
C THR A 8 -12.51 -2.52 1.26
N GLU A 9 -13.78 -2.80 1.56
CA GLU A 9 -14.33 -2.68 2.92
C GLU A 9 -13.58 -3.57 3.91
N ARG A 10 -13.33 -4.83 3.54
CA ARG A 10 -12.53 -5.76 4.35
C ARG A 10 -11.13 -5.24 4.60
N PHE A 11 -10.44 -4.74 3.57
CA PHE A 11 -9.11 -4.14 3.72
C PHE A 11 -9.13 -2.99 4.73
N TYR A 12 -10.03 -2.01 4.58
CA TYR A 12 -10.07 -0.85 5.47
C TYR A 12 -10.48 -1.19 6.89
N ARG A 13 -11.37 -2.18 7.11
CA ARG A 13 -11.69 -2.69 8.45
C ARG A 13 -10.43 -3.21 9.16
N ILE A 14 -9.65 -4.04 8.47
CA ILE A 14 -8.40 -4.60 9.02
C ILE A 14 -7.35 -3.51 9.23
N TRP A 15 -7.15 -2.66 8.21
CA TRP A 15 -6.15 -1.59 8.20
C TRP A 15 -6.37 -0.60 9.34
N PHE A 16 -7.62 -0.22 9.55
CA PHE A 16 -8.01 0.72 10.60
C PHE A 16 -7.86 0.12 12.01
N ALA A 17 -8.28 -1.13 12.20
CA ALA A 17 -8.05 -1.85 13.45
C ALA A 17 -6.56 -1.91 13.82
N LEU A 18 -5.70 -2.14 12.82
CA LEU A 18 -4.25 -2.15 13.01
C LEU A 18 -3.70 -0.76 13.34
N PHE A 19 -4.20 0.30 12.69
CA PHE A 19 -3.84 1.69 13.01
C PHE A 19 -4.23 2.09 14.43
N HIS A 20 -5.41 1.70 14.90
CA HIS A 20 -5.80 1.89 16.30
C HIS A 20 -4.83 1.23 17.25
N TYR A 21 -4.55 -0.06 17.03
CA TYR A 21 -3.61 -0.78 17.88
C TYR A 21 -2.23 -0.12 17.92
N VAL A 22 -1.69 0.26 16.76
CA VAL A 22 -0.41 0.97 16.68
C VAL A 22 -0.47 2.28 17.47
N ASN A 23 -1.56 3.03 17.36
CA ASN A 23 -1.72 4.28 18.08
C ASN A 23 -1.88 4.09 19.59
N GLU A 24 -2.54 3.02 20.04
CA GLU A 24 -2.61 2.66 21.46
C GLU A 24 -1.21 2.36 22.03
N GLN A 25 -0.37 1.67 21.26
CA GLN A 25 0.98 1.31 21.71
C GLN A 25 1.98 2.47 21.64
N ARG A 26 1.80 3.41 20.71
CA ARG A 26 2.81 4.44 20.38
C ARG A 26 2.36 5.88 20.61
N GLN A 27 1.06 6.13 20.83
CA GLN A 27 0.46 7.45 21.10
C GLN A 27 0.88 8.53 20.09
N LEU A 28 0.83 8.22 18.79
CA LEU A 28 1.35 9.08 17.71
C LEU A 28 0.36 10.13 17.22
N VAL A 29 -0.94 9.82 17.32
CA VAL A 29 -2.06 10.63 16.82
C VAL A 29 -3.03 10.87 17.98
N PRO A 30 -3.10 12.10 18.53
CA PRO A 30 -3.92 12.39 19.73
C PRO A 30 -5.43 12.23 19.55
N ARG A 31 -5.94 12.33 18.32
CA ARG A 31 -7.37 12.25 17.99
C ARG A 31 -7.59 11.33 16.79
N LEU A 32 -7.24 10.06 16.97
CA LEU A 32 -7.62 9.04 16.00
C LEU A 32 -9.11 8.72 16.21
N PRO A 33 -9.99 8.89 15.21
CA PRO A 33 -11.42 8.61 15.34
C PRO A 33 -11.65 7.12 15.59
N ASP A 34 -12.70 6.72 16.31
CA ASP A 34 -12.96 5.30 16.62
C ASP A 34 -13.59 4.50 15.46
N VAL A 35 -14.18 5.20 14.49
CA VAL A 35 -14.81 4.60 13.32
C VAL A 35 -14.27 5.30 12.07
N PRO A 36 -13.80 4.57 11.05
CA PRO A 36 -13.28 5.18 9.85
C PRO A 36 -14.45 5.68 9.00
N THR A 37 -14.48 6.98 8.77
CA THR A 37 -15.25 7.59 7.67
C THR A 37 -14.30 8.06 6.56
N GLU A 38 -14.83 8.37 5.39
CA GLU A 38 -14.02 8.94 4.31
C GLU A 38 -13.33 10.23 4.78
N GLY A 39 -12.01 10.31 4.62
CA GLY A 39 -11.20 11.44 5.09
C GLY A 39 -10.97 11.52 6.61
N SER A 40 -11.35 10.49 7.37
CA SER A 40 -11.27 10.48 8.84
C SER A 40 -9.86 10.58 9.42
N ILE A 41 -8.84 10.10 8.69
CA ILE A 41 -7.42 10.22 9.09
C ILE A 41 -6.73 11.12 8.07
N SER A 42 -6.08 12.17 8.57
CA SER A 42 -5.26 13.05 7.73
C SER A 42 -4.09 12.26 7.11
N PRO A 43 -3.68 12.53 5.85
CA PRO A 43 -2.54 11.83 5.26
C PRO A 43 -1.26 11.88 6.13
N PRO A 44 -0.88 13.03 6.75
CA PRO A 44 0.28 13.07 7.63
C PRO A 44 0.18 12.11 8.84
N ASP A 45 -1.00 12.00 9.45
CA ASP A 45 -1.20 11.12 10.60
C ASP A 45 -1.22 9.65 10.17
N ALA A 46 -1.83 9.33 9.03
CA ALA A 46 -1.78 8.00 8.44
C ALA A 46 -0.33 7.57 8.17
N PHE A 47 0.51 8.47 7.63
CA PHE A 47 1.94 8.20 7.42
C PHE A 47 2.70 7.94 8.72
N LYS A 48 2.42 8.67 9.82
CA LYS A 48 3.04 8.41 11.13
C LYS A 48 2.74 7.00 11.62
N LEU A 49 1.47 6.59 11.59
CA LEU A 49 1.02 5.27 12.03
C LEU A 49 1.61 4.18 11.14
N ARG A 50 1.53 4.34 9.82
CA ARG A 50 2.09 3.41 8.83
C ARG A 50 3.60 3.24 9.00
N ASN A 51 4.34 4.32 9.22
CA ASN A 51 5.79 4.25 9.39
C ASN A 51 6.17 3.54 10.69
N ALA A 52 5.46 3.80 11.79
CA ALA A 52 5.66 3.09 13.04
C ALA A 52 5.34 1.59 12.93
N LEU A 53 4.24 1.25 12.24
CA LEU A 53 3.85 -0.13 11.98
C LEU A 53 4.93 -0.90 11.20
N TRP A 54 5.46 -0.31 10.12
CA TRP A 54 6.43 -1.00 9.28
C TRP A 54 7.87 -0.97 9.78
N ALA A 55 8.18 -0.09 10.73
CA ALA A 55 9.48 -0.05 11.41
C ALA A 55 9.64 -1.12 12.50
N ASP A 56 8.54 -1.70 12.99
CA ASP A 56 8.55 -2.68 14.08
C ASP A 56 7.50 -3.78 13.83
N ASP A 57 7.95 -4.89 13.24
CA ASP A 57 7.09 -6.06 12.94
C ASP A 57 6.45 -6.66 14.20
N THR A 58 7.00 -6.43 15.39
CA THR A 58 6.43 -6.93 16.64
C THR A 58 5.08 -6.28 16.96
N LEU A 59 4.77 -5.11 16.39
CA LEU A 59 3.45 -4.50 16.50
C LEU A 59 2.40 -5.34 15.76
N ARG A 60 2.70 -5.75 14.53
CA ARG A 60 1.83 -6.63 13.72
C ARG A 60 1.67 -8.00 14.39
N GLU A 61 2.75 -8.59 14.88
CA GLU A 61 2.73 -9.90 15.54
C GLU A 61 1.91 -9.89 16.83
N ARG A 62 2.09 -8.87 17.69
CA ARG A 62 1.30 -8.73 18.91
C ARG A 62 -0.16 -8.45 18.62
N PHE A 63 -0.47 -7.63 17.60
CA PHE A 63 -1.84 -7.41 17.16
C PHE A 63 -2.55 -8.71 16.79
N ILE A 64 -1.87 -9.61 16.07
CA ILE A 64 -2.43 -10.92 15.71
C ILE A 64 -2.60 -11.79 16.96
N ALA A 65 -1.61 -11.80 17.85
CA ALA A 65 -1.63 -12.65 19.04
C ALA A 65 -2.69 -12.25 20.07
N THR A 66 -2.92 -10.95 20.28
CA THR A 66 -3.90 -10.45 21.24
C THR A 66 -5.28 -10.21 20.65
N ASN A 67 -5.37 -10.04 19.32
CA ASN A 67 -6.59 -9.77 18.55
C ASN A 67 -7.54 -8.76 19.24
N PRO A 68 -7.06 -7.54 19.55
CA PRO A 68 -7.83 -6.59 20.36
C PRO A 68 -9.12 -6.12 19.67
N ALA A 69 -9.15 -6.16 18.33
CA ALA A 69 -10.30 -5.80 17.52
C ALA A 69 -11.28 -6.97 17.27
N GLY A 70 -11.02 -8.16 17.82
CA GLY A 70 -11.89 -9.33 17.63
C GLY A 70 -12.07 -9.75 16.16
N LEU A 71 -11.02 -9.57 15.35
CA LEU A 71 -11.05 -9.91 13.93
C LEU A 71 -11.23 -11.42 13.72
N PRO A 72 -11.97 -11.84 12.68
CA PRO A 72 -12.05 -13.24 12.28
C PRO A 72 -10.67 -13.82 11.93
N ALA A 73 -10.49 -15.13 12.10
CA ALA A 73 -9.24 -15.82 11.77
C ALA A 73 -8.79 -15.58 10.30
N ALA A 74 -9.74 -15.48 9.37
CA ALA A 74 -9.45 -15.19 7.98
C ALA A 74 -8.89 -13.77 7.77
N ASP A 75 -9.27 -12.80 8.59
CA ASP A 75 -8.75 -11.42 8.55
C ASP A 75 -7.37 -11.36 9.21
N LEU A 76 -7.17 -12.07 10.33
CA LEU A 76 -5.85 -12.22 10.95
C LEU A 76 -4.84 -12.88 9.99
N ALA A 77 -5.27 -13.85 9.17
CA ALA A 77 -4.43 -14.47 8.15
C ALA A 77 -4.00 -13.47 7.06
N VAL A 78 -4.84 -12.48 6.73
CA VAL A 78 -4.45 -11.38 5.84
C VAL A 78 -3.36 -10.54 6.50
N VAL A 79 -3.52 -10.14 7.76
CA VAL A 79 -2.48 -9.39 8.49
C VAL A 79 -1.20 -10.20 8.64
N GLU A 80 -1.30 -11.52 8.81
CA GLU A 80 -0.15 -12.41 8.86
C GLU A 80 0.63 -12.40 7.54
N SER A 81 -0.08 -12.43 6.41
CA SER A 81 0.54 -12.39 5.08
C SER A 81 1.33 -11.09 4.81
N TRP A 82 1.02 -9.99 5.50
CA TRP A 82 1.74 -8.71 5.35
C TRP A 82 3.17 -8.74 5.89
N ARG A 83 3.62 -9.84 6.52
CA ARG A 83 5.06 -10.11 6.73
C ARG A 83 5.85 -10.20 5.43
N TYR A 84 5.17 -10.53 4.31
CA TYR A 84 5.74 -10.59 2.97
C TYR A 84 5.59 -9.27 2.19
N ARG A 85 5.26 -8.16 2.88
CA ARG A 85 5.16 -6.85 2.25
C ARG A 85 6.47 -6.47 1.55
N LEU A 86 6.36 -5.68 0.49
CA LEU A 86 7.50 -5.11 -0.18
C LEU A 86 7.47 -3.59 -0.06
N ALA A 87 8.31 -3.05 0.83
CA ALA A 87 8.52 -1.61 0.99
C ALA A 87 9.63 -1.14 0.07
N GLY A 88 9.42 -0.05 -0.67
CA GLY A 88 10.48 0.49 -1.52
C GLY A 88 10.03 1.61 -2.43
N THR A 89 10.92 1.90 -3.37
CA THR A 89 10.70 2.87 -4.45
C THR A 89 10.40 2.10 -5.74
N PHE A 90 9.36 2.55 -6.44
CA PHE A 90 8.86 1.90 -7.65
C PHE A 90 8.59 2.92 -8.74
N PHE A 91 8.86 2.54 -9.98
CA PHE A 91 8.32 3.23 -11.15
C PHE A 91 6.96 2.64 -11.49
N ILE A 92 5.92 3.47 -11.50
CA ILE A 92 4.68 3.16 -12.19
C ILE A 92 4.95 3.43 -13.68
N VAL A 93 4.95 2.37 -14.49
CA VAL A 93 5.34 2.45 -15.92
C VAL A 93 4.18 2.23 -16.87
N ARG A 94 3.08 1.62 -16.42
CA ARG A 94 1.89 1.39 -17.24
C ARG A 94 0.63 1.15 -16.39
N HIS A 95 -0.51 1.62 -16.87
CA HIS A 95 -1.84 1.21 -16.41
C HIS A 95 -2.42 0.21 -17.42
N LEU A 96 -2.72 -1.01 -16.99
CA LEU A 96 -3.35 -2.06 -17.81
C LEU A 96 -4.80 -2.26 -17.37
N LYS A 97 -5.62 -2.90 -18.22
CA LYS A 97 -7.05 -3.16 -17.92
C LYS A 97 -7.29 -3.77 -16.54
N LYS A 98 -6.40 -4.67 -16.11
CA LYS A 98 -6.53 -5.42 -14.86
C LYS A 98 -5.79 -4.77 -13.68
N PHE A 99 -4.61 -4.22 -13.87
CA PHE A 99 -3.73 -3.70 -12.80
C PHE A 99 -2.79 -2.60 -13.31
N SER A 100 -2.14 -1.88 -12.41
CA SER A 100 -1.02 -0.99 -12.74
C SER A 100 0.32 -1.68 -12.52
N VAL A 101 1.31 -1.39 -13.35
CA VAL A 101 2.62 -2.04 -13.30
C VAL A 101 3.60 -1.18 -12.48
N PHE A 102 4.08 -1.76 -11.38
CA PHE A 102 5.10 -1.19 -10.50
C PHE A 102 6.43 -1.91 -10.74
N LEU A 103 7.40 -1.24 -11.34
CA LEU A 103 8.77 -1.74 -11.55
C LEU A 103 9.64 -1.30 -10.37
N VAL A 104 10.33 -2.23 -9.72
CA VAL A 104 11.26 -1.92 -8.61
C VAL A 104 12.37 -1.01 -9.12
N ASP A 105 12.64 0.11 -8.44
CA ASP A 105 13.67 1.08 -8.88
C ASP A 105 15.06 0.44 -8.95
N GLN A 106 15.46 -0.33 -7.94
CA GLN A 106 16.76 -1.02 -7.91
C GLN A 106 16.70 -2.35 -7.14
N PRO A 107 17.14 -3.48 -7.74
CA PRO A 107 17.45 -3.64 -9.16
C PRO A 107 16.19 -3.60 -10.03
N LEU A 108 16.30 -3.06 -11.25
CA LEU A 108 15.23 -2.99 -12.26
C LEU A 108 14.96 -4.38 -12.88
N GLU A 109 14.59 -5.37 -12.08
CA GLU A 109 14.44 -6.77 -12.50
C GLU A 109 13.06 -7.35 -12.20
N HIS A 110 12.30 -6.69 -11.34
CA HIS A 110 11.01 -7.19 -10.87
C HIS A 110 9.91 -6.17 -11.13
N ALA A 111 8.81 -6.64 -11.72
CA ALA A 111 7.59 -5.86 -11.91
C ALA A 111 6.42 -6.53 -11.19
N TYR A 112 5.56 -5.73 -10.58
CA TYR A 112 4.38 -6.17 -9.85
C TYR A 112 3.13 -5.57 -10.46
N GLY A 113 2.11 -6.41 -10.65
CA GLY A 113 0.76 -5.95 -11.00
C GLY A 113 0.01 -5.55 -9.74
N VAL A 114 -0.19 -4.25 -9.54
CA VAL A 114 -0.79 -3.67 -8.33
C VAL A 114 -2.19 -3.15 -8.62
N LEU A 115 -3.13 -3.48 -7.76
CA LEU A 115 -4.51 -2.99 -7.80
C LEU A 115 -4.71 -1.77 -6.92
N GLY A 116 -5.62 -0.91 -7.37
CA GLY A 116 -6.19 0.13 -6.52
C GLY A 116 -7.13 -0.43 -5.46
N LEU A 117 -7.46 0.39 -4.45
CA LEU A 117 -8.41 0.07 -3.40
C LEU A 117 -9.81 0.56 -3.78
N VAL A 118 -10.15 1.80 -3.38
CA VAL A 118 -11.42 2.46 -3.72
C VAL A 118 -11.46 2.91 -5.18
N SER A 119 -10.33 3.40 -5.67
CA SER A 119 -10.16 3.92 -7.04
C SER A 119 -8.98 3.23 -7.73
N PRO A 120 -8.95 3.20 -9.08
CA PRO A 120 -7.77 2.82 -9.84
C PRO A 120 -6.57 3.69 -9.47
N ILE A 121 -5.36 3.13 -9.54
CA ILE A 121 -4.12 3.87 -9.21
C ILE A 121 -3.95 5.08 -10.14
N GLU A 122 -4.33 4.98 -11.41
CA GLU A 122 -4.31 6.09 -12.37
C GLU A 122 -5.12 7.31 -11.91
N GLU A 123 -6.26 7.11 -11.24
CA GLU A 123 -7.07 8.21 -10.69
C GLU A 123 -6.40 8.86 -9.47
N ILE A 124 -5.58 8.09 -8.73
CA ILE A 124 -4.89 8.56 -7.53
C ILE A 124 -3.65 9.38 -7.89
N VAL A 125 -2.86 8.90 -8.85
CA VAL A 125 -1.54 9.50 -9.17
C VAL A 125 -1.55 10.31 -10.48
N GLY A 126 -2.64 10.27 -11.23
CA GLY A 126 -2.76 10.87 -12.55
C GLY A 126 -2.20 10.00 -13.67
N PRO A 127 -2.43 10.40 -14.94
CA PRO A 127 -2.10 9.59 -16.12
C PRO A 127 -0.64 9.72 -16.60
N VAL A 128 0.17 10.58 -15.98
CA VAL A 128 1.52 10.91 -16.46
C VAL A 128 2.52 9.86 -16.01
N LEU A 129 3.10 9.14 -16.98
CA LEU A 129 4.06 8.06 -16.75
C LEU A 129 5.39 8.30 -17.50
N PRO A 130 6.50 7.71 -17.03
CA PRO A 130 6.64 6.96 -15.78
C PRO A 130 6.59 7.88 -14.56
N LEU A 131 6.04 7.38 -13.46
CA LEU A 131 5.98 8.09 -12.17
C LEU A 131 6.79 7.31 -11.13
N LEU A 132 7.68 7.99 -10.41
CA LEU A 132 8.42 7.38 -9.31
C LEU A 132 7.64 7.59 -8.01
N VAL A 133 7.42 6.52 -7.26
CA VAL A 133 6.67 6.54 -6.00
C VAL A 133 7.40 5.73 -4.92
N GLN A 134 7.32 6.19 -3.68
CA GLN A 134 7.58 5.34 -2.52
C GLN A 134 6.26 4.70 -2.08
N ALA A 135 6.26 3.38 -1.90
CA ALA A 135 5.07 2.61 -1.57
C ALA A 135 5.41 1.39 -0.71
N VAL A 136 4.39 0.78 -0.10
CA VAL A 136 4.46 -0.59 0.41
C VAL A 136 3.43 -1.41 -0.33
N LEU A 137 3.88 -2.50 -0.95
CA LEU A 137 3.02 -3.47 -1.61
C LEU A 137 2.66 -4.58 -0.64
N LEU A 138 1.39 -4.95 -0.59
CA LEU A 138 0.85 -5.96 0.32
C LEU A 138 0.22 -7.12 -0.46
N PRO A 139 0.46 -8.38 -0.06
CA PRO A 139 -0.38 -9.49 -0.50
C PRO A 139 -1.79 -9.34 0.08
N PHE A 140 -2.80 -9.53 -0.76
CA PHE A 140 -4.21 -9.47 -0.36
C PHE A 140 -5.06 -10.38 -1.25
N GLU A 141 -5.60 -11.47 -0.68
CA GLU A 141 -6.53 -12.39 -1.37
C GLU A 141 -6.04 -12.85 -2.76
N GLY A 142 -4.78 -13.26 -2.87
CA GLY A 142 -4.17 -13.72 -4.13
C GLY A 142 -3.81 -12.60 -5.12
N GLN A 143 -3.92 -11.34 -4.69
CA GLN A 143 -3.60 -10.15 -5.47
C GLN A 143 -2.53 -9.31 -4.73
N ILE A 144 -1.98 -8.30 -5.41
CA ILE A 144 -1.08 -7.32 -4.81
C ILE A 144 -1.77 -5.95 -4.82
N ILE A 145 -1.79 -5.32 -3.65
CA ILE A 145 -2.29 -3.96 -3.45
C ILE A 145 -1.19 -3.08 -2.87
N TYR A 146 -1.44 -1.77 -2.77
CA TYR A 146 -0.63 -0.88 -1.94
C TYR A 146 -1.28 -0.70 -0.56
N ASP A 147 -0.53 -0.24 0.43
CA ASP A 147 -0.97 -0.06 1.82
C ASP A 147 -1.88 1.16 2.07
N SER A 148 -2.64 1.57 1.05
CA SER A 148 -3.44 2.81 0.99
C SER A 148 -2.66 4.13 0.98
N LEU A 149 -1.31 4.12 1.08
CA LEU A 149 -0.49 5.32 1.02
C LEU A 149 0.54 5.23 -0.13
N LEU A 150 0.52 6.23 -0.99
CA LEU A 150 1.52 6.42 -2.05
C LEU A 150 2.18 7.78 -1.87
N GLN A 151 3.50 7.82 -1.97
CA GLN A 151 4.26 9.07 -1.92
C GLN A 151 4.96 9.29 -3.26
N PRO A 152 4.37 10.06 -4.18
CA PRO A 152 5.00 10.37 -5.47
C PRO A 152 6.18 11.32 -5.29
N TYR A 153 7.23 11.12 -6.09
CA TYR A 153 8.34 12.06 -6.20
C TYR A 153 8.04 13.12 -7.26
N THR A 154 8.33 14.38 -6.96
CA THR A 154 8.21 15.49 -7.92
C THR A 154 9.42 15.51 -8.85
N VAL A 155 9.48 14.53 -9.75
CA VAL A 155 10.58 14.37 -10.72
C VAL A 155 10.03 14.11 -12.12
N THR A 156 10.71 14.67 -13.13
CA THR A 156 10.38 14.43 -14.54
C THR A 156 11.51 13.68 -15.21
N PHE A 157 11.17 12.59 -15.91
CA PHE A 157 12.16 11.75 -16.60
C PHE A 157 12.35 12.18 -18.05
N GLY A 158 13.60 12.39 -18.46
CA GLY A 158 13.97 12.62 -19.86
C GLY A 158 13.80 11.36 -20.72
N ALA A 159 13.84 11.54 -22.05
CA ALA A 159 13.56 10.49 -23.03
C ALA A 159 14.41 9.22 -22.84
N ASN A 160 15.70 9.36 -22.53
CA ASN A 160 16.61 8.22 -22.34
C ASN A 160 16.19 7.31 -21.17
N ILE A 161 15.80 7.90 -20.04
CA ILE A 161 15.35 7.13 -18.86
C ILE A 161 14.02 6.45 -19.19
N ARG A 162 13.09 7.16 -19.82
CA ARG A 162 11.79 6.59 -20.24
C ARG A 162 11.99 5.40 -21.19
N HIS A 163 12.89 5.50 -22.15
CA HIS A 163 13.22 4.41 -23.06
C HIS A 163 13.79 3.20 -22.31
N ARG A 164 14.75 3.41 -21.41
CA ARG A 164 15.33 2.33 -20.60
C ARG A 164 14.27 1.61 -19.77
N LEU A 165 13.40 2.34 -19.06
CA LEU A 165 12.34 1.74 -18.24
C LEU A 165 11.36 0.92 -19.08
N ASN A 166 11.00 1.42 -20.26
CA ASN A 166 10.11 0.69 -21.18
C ASN A 166 10.77 -0.60 -21.71
N GLU A 167 12.04 -0.55 -22.10
CA GLU A 167 12.75 -1.74 -22.57
C GLU A 167 12.91 -2.77 -21.46
N THR A 168 13.30 -2.34 -20.26
CA THR A 168 13.39 -3.24 -19.10
C THR A 168 12.06 -3.91 -18.80
N TYR A 169 10.95 -3.16 -18.79
CA TYR A 169 9.62 -3.74 -18.60
C TYR A 169 9.23 -4.76 -19.68
N ARG A 170 9.73 -4.63 -20.91
CA ARG A 170 9.43 -5.57 -22.00
C ARG A 170 10.23 -6.88 -21.90
N THR A 171 11.34 -6.86 -21.18
CA THR A 171 12.24 -8.01 -21.02
C THR A 171 11.98 -8.83 -19.76
N ILE A 172 11.17 -8.32 -18.83
CA ILE A 172 10.68 -9.01 -17.62
C ILE A 172 9.36 -9.72 -17.95
#